data_AF-A0A7S3TYK8-F1
#
_entry.id   AF-A0A7S3TYK8-F1
#
_cell.length_a   1.000
_cell.length_b   1.000
_cell.length_c   1.000
_cell.angle_alpha   90.00
_cell.angle_beta   90.00
_cell.angle_gamma   90.00
#
_symmetry.space_group_name_H-M   'P 1'
#
loop_
_entity.id
_entity.type
_entity.pdbx_description
1 polymer ?
#
loop_
_entity_poly.entity_id
_entity_poly.type
_entity_poly.pdbx_seq_one_letter_code
_entity_poly.pdbx_strand_id
1 'polypeptide(L)'
;WVTNEIIHNPLVNENLAKMGFEFVKTNEDGIKDFTVVQKGDVVILPAFGASIDEMAFLKDQGVQIVDTTCPWVSKVWQSVEKSKDKGHTAIIHGKYAHEETIATMSFAKKYLVVKNMDEAEYVVQYMLGKGDREEFMAKFAKAMPEGFDPDVDLDKVGVANQTTMLKGETELVGKLFERTMIRKFGPQEVDQHFVSFNTICDATQERQDAMYKMFGAEYEAPSSTLYAEMEGEQVGIELKSEKQGPGLSSRAMEDEVRGEAGEAAAAPTKVDLCLVVGGFNSSNTFQLGEIS
;
A
#
# COMPACT_ATOMS: atom_id res chain seq x y z
N TRP A 1 8.43 5.37 26.14
CA TRP A 1 7.47 6.02 25.24
C TRP A 1 7.14 5.14 24.06
N VAL A 2 5.88 5.08 23.65
CA VAL A 2 5.46 4.53 22.34
C VAL A 2 5.05 5.72 21.47
N THR A 3 5.56 5.82 20.25
CA THR A 3 5.37 7.05 19.45
C THR A 3 3.95 7.21 18.89
N ASN A 4 3.16 6.15 18.93
CA ASN A 4 1.72 6.10 18.67
C ASN A 4 1.17 4.82 19.33
N GLU A 5 -0.08 4.42 19.04
CA GLU A 5 -0.56 3.07 19.33
C GLU A 5 0.45 2.00 18.83
N ILE A 6 0.69 0.94 19.60
CA ILE A 6 1.62 -0.13 19.17
C ILE A 6 1.09 -0.87 17.94
N ILE A 7 -0.24 -1.08 17.95
CA ILE A 7 -1.09 -1.62 16.89
C ILE A 7 -2.49 -1.00 17.07
N HIS A 8 -3.33 -1.01 16.03
CA HIS A 8 -4.71 -0.54 16.08
C HIS A 8 -5.66 -1.50 16.82
N ASN A 9 -5.41 -1.69 18.12
CA ASN A 9 -6.25 -2.46 19.01
C ASN A 9 -6.30 -1.79 20.40
N PRO A 10 -7.45 -1.21 20.78
CA PRO A 10 -7.56 -0.44 22.01
C PRO A 10 -7.24 -1.26 23.26
N LEU A 11 -7.65 -2.54 23.30
CA LEU A 11 -7.39 -3.42 24.43
C LEU A 11 -5.89 -3.67 24.62
N VAL A 12 -5.13 -3.81 23.53
CA VAL A 12 -3.67 -3.98 23.59
C VAL A 12 -3.00 -2.71 24.09
N ASN A 13 -3.38 -1.54 23.57
CA ASN A 13 -2.81 -0.25 24.01
C ASN A 13 -3.16 0.05 25.48
N GLU A 14 -4.39 -0.23 25.92
CA GLU A 14 -4.78 -0.09 27.32
C GLU A 14 -3.97 -1.00 28.25
N ASN A 15 -3.71 -2.24 27.83
CA ASN A 15 -2.91 -3.17 28.62
C ASN A 15 -1.46 -2.70 28.73
N LEU A 16 -0.87 -2.17 27.64
CA LEU A 16 0.45 -1.54 27.71
C LEU A 16 0.45 -0.33 28.65
N ALA A 17 -0.57 0.53 28.61
CA ALA A 17 -0.69 1.66 29.53
C ALA A 17 -0.74 1.19 31.00
N LYS A 18 -1.50 0.13 31.30
CA LYS A 18 -1.56 -0.48 32.64
C LYS A 18 -0.22 -1.08 33.09
N MET A 19 0.64 -1.46 32.15
CA MET A 19 2.01 -1.93 32.41
C MET A 19 3.01 -0.79 32.58
N GLY A 20 2.58 0.48 32.47
CA GLY A 20 3.42 1.66 32.66
C GLY A 20 4.02 2.22 31.37
N PHE A 21 3.56 1.78 30.19
CA PHE A 21 3.95 2.41 28.93
C PHE A 21 3.22 3.73 28.75
N GLU A 22 3.96 4.78 28.39
CA GLU A 22 3.40 6.09 28.05
C GLU A 22 3.42 6.30 26.54
N PHE A 23 2.38 6.96 26.02
CA PHE A 23 2.16 7.19 24.60
C PHE A 23 2.36 8.67 24.27
N VAL A 24 3.11 8.93 23.19
CA VAL A 24 3.27 10.28 22.65
C VAL A 24 1.92 10.76 22.11
N LYS A 25 1.51 11.97 22.49
CA LYS A 25 0.25 12.54 22.03
C LYS A 25 0.41 13.13 20.64
N THR A 26 -0.64 13.01 19.85
CA THR A 26 -0.76 13.63 18.52
C THR A 26 -1.89 14.65 18.56
N ASN A 27 -1.66 15.85 18.02
CA ASN A 27 -2.70 16.88 17.92
C ASN A 27 -3.65 16.63 16.73
N GLU A 28 -4.65 17.51 16.56
CA GLU A 28 -5.64 17.40 15.46
C GLU A 28 -5.01 17.51 14.06
N ASP A 29 -3.85 18.16 13.94
CA ASP A 29 -3.10 18.30 12.70
C ASP A 29 -2.17 17.10 12.40
N GLY A 30 -2.18 16.07 13.25
CA GLY A 30 -1.33 14.89 13.09
C GLY A 30 0.11 15.06 13.59
N ILE A 31 0.40 16.14 14.32
CA ILE A 31 1.74 16.44 14.85
C ILE A 31 1.92 15.81 16.23
N LYS A 32 2.97 15.00 16.36
CA LYS A 32 3.36 14.31 17.61
C LYS A 32 4.11 15.26 18.56
N ASP A 33 3.71 15.28 19.82
CA ASP A 33 4.38 16.05 20.88
C ASP A 33 5.51 15.27 21.52
N PHE A 34 6.71 15.40 20.95
CA PHE A 34 7.92 14.79 21.50
C PHE A 34 8.57 15.60 22.63
N THR A 35 7.99 16.71 23.10
CA THR A 35 8.58 17.52 24.18
C THR A 35 8.68 16.78 25.51
N VAL A 36 7.87 15.72 25.67
CA VAL A 36 7.86 14.82 26.83
C VAL A 36 8.99 13.79 26.82
N VAL A 37 9.62 13.57 25.65
CA VAL A 37 10.67 12.56 25.47
C VAL A 37 12.03 13.17 25.83
N GLN A 38 12.78 12.49 26.70
CA GLN A 38 14.08 12.96 27.21
C GLN A 38 15.23 12.06 26.76
N LYS A 39 16.45 12.62 26.74
CA LYS A 39 17.66 11.86 26.45
C LYS A 39 17.80 10.66 27.40
N GLY A 40 18.07 9.49 26.83
CA GLY A 40 18.20 8.23 27.58
C GLY A 40 16.88 7.48 27.77
N ASP A 41 15.73 8.07 27.42
CA ASP A 41 14.46 7.34 27.38
C ASP A 41 14.50 6.19 26.38
N VAL A 42 13.67 5.17 26.62
CA VAL A 42 13.39 4.13 25.63
C VAL A 42 12.15 4.53 24.84
N VAL A 43 12.30 4.62 23.52
CA VAL A 43 11.24 4.97 22.58
C VAL A 43 10.97 3.80 21.64
N ILE A 44 9.71 3.38 21.59
CA ILE A 44 9.26 2.24 20.79
C ILE A 44 8.57 2.77 19.53
N LEU A 45 9.08 2.35 18.37
CA LEU A 45 8.40 2.58 17.09
C LEU A 45 7.36 1.48 16.88
N PRO A 46 6.13 1.83 16.48
CA PRO A 46 5.02 0.91 16.35
C PRO A 46 5.15 -0.02 15.13
N ALA A 47 4.26 -1.02 15.03
CA ALA A 47 4.34 -2.03 13.98
C ALA A 47 4.17 -1.49 12.54
N PHE A 48 3.45 -0.37 12.39
CA PHE A 48 3.29 0.35 11.13
C PHE A 48 4.47 1.29 10.80
N GLY A 49 5.45 1.37 11.71
CA GLY A 49 6.70 2.11 11.55
C GLY A 49 6.60 3.61 11.82
N ALA A 50 7.63 4.34 11.38
CA ALA A 50 7.81 5.77 11.61
C ALA A 50 8.45 6.44 10.39
N SER A 51 8.26 7.76 10.26
CA SER A 51 8.86 8.51 9.16
C SER A 51 10.37 8.65 9.32
N ILE A 52 11.08 8.92 8.21
CA ILE A 52 12.52 9.22 8.22
C ILE A 52 12.83 10.38 9.18
N ASP A 53 12.04 11.44 9.15
CA ASP A 53 12.24 12.62 9.99
C ASP A 53 12.01 12.31 11.48
N GLU A 54 11.00 11.50 11.81
CA GLU A 54 10.75 11.04 13.18
C GLU A 54 11.91 10.21 13.71
N MET A 55 12.40 9.25 12.92
CA MET A 55 13.55 8.42 13.30
C MET A 55 14.83 9.26 13.45
N ALA A 56 15.07 10.21 12.55
CA ALA A 56 16.22 11.10 12.61
C ALA A 56 16.17 12.01 13.85
N PHE A 57 15.00 12.58 14.13
CA PHE A 57 14.76 13.40 15.32
C PHE A 57 15.03 12.62 16.61
N LEU A 58 14.43 11.42 16.76
CA LEU A 58 14.61 10.59 17.96
C LEU A 58 16.08 10.19 18.16
N LYS A 59 16.78 9.87 17.07
CA LYS A 59 18.21 9.57 17.11
C LYS A 59 19.03 10.77 17.60
N ASP A 60 18.74 11.97 17.13
CA ASP A 60 19.42 13.21 17.55
C ASP A 60 19.15 13.56 19.02
N GLN A 61 17.94 13.28 19.52
CA GLN A 61 17.58 13.41 20.94
C GLN A 61 18.37 12.45 21.87
N GLY A 62 19.06 11.44 21.32
CA GLY A 62 19.87 10.51 22.10
C GLY A 62 19.05 9.53 22.94
N VAL A 63 17.88 9.12 22.43
CA VAL A 63 17.04 8.08 23.04
C VAL A 63 17.50 6.69 22.60
N GLN A 64 17.07 5.66 23.33
CA GLN A 64 17.20 4.27 22.91
C GLN A 64 15.97 3.89 22.08
N ILE A 65 16.17 3.63 20.79
CA ILE A 65 15.08 3.24 19.89
C ILE A 65 14.91 1.71 19.93
N VAL A 66 13.69 1.26 20.20
CA VAL A 66 13.25 -0.13 20.01
C VAL A 66 12.30 -0.15 18.83
N ASP A 67 12.80 -0.62 17.69
CA ASP A 67 12.02 -0.69 16.46
C ASP A 67 11.20 -1.99 16.41
N THR A 68 9.88 -1.87 16.48
CA THR A 68 8.95 -3.01 16.34
C THR A 68 8.23 -3.02 15.00
N THR A 69 8.71 -2.24 14.03
CA THR A 69 8.16 -2.20 12.67
C THR A 69 8.06 -3.60 12.09
N CYS A 70 6.89 -3.92 11.52
CA CYS A 70 6.67 -5.19 10.85
C CYS A 70 7.65 -5.36 9.69
N PRO A 71 8.34 -6.51 9.54
CA PRO A 71 9.27 -6.73 8.44
C PRO A 71 8.65 -6.57 7.05
N TRP A 72 7.33 -6.78 6.90
CA TRP A 72 6.61 -6.52 5.65
C TRP A 72 6.50 -5.03 5.33
N VAL A 73 6.29 -4.19 6.34
CA VAL A 73 6.33 -2.73 6.18
C VAL A 73 7.73 -2.27 5.78
N SER A 74 8.77 -2.80 6.42
CA SER A 74 10.15 -2.49 6.03
C SER A 74 10.48 -2.92 4.59
N LYS A 75 9.89 -4.00 4.07
CA LYS A 75 10.02 -4.39 2.66
C LYS A 75 9.37 -3.35 1.72
N VAL A 76 8.24 -2.76 2.11
CA VAL A 76 7.59 -1.67 1.35
C VAL A 76 8.55 -0.48 1.24
N TRP A 77 9.17 -0.08 2.35
CA TRP A 77 10.13 1.04 2.36
C TRP A 77 11.31 0.78 1.43
N GLN A 78 11.87 -0.43 1.46
CA GLN A 78 12.96 -0.82 0.55
C GLN A 78 12.54 -0.78 -0.93
N SER A 79 11.31 -1.16 -1.24
CA SER A 79 10.74 -1.06 -2.59
C SER A 79 10.66 0.40 -3.06
N VAL A 80 10.15 1.28 -2.19
CA VAL A 80 10.04 2.72 -2.47
C VAL A 80 11.42 3.36 -2.63
N GLU A 81 12.39 3.02 -1.79
CA GLU A 81 13.77 3.51 -1.92
C GLU A 81 14.45 3.06 -3.22
N LYS A 82 14.26 1.79 -3.63
CA LYS A 82 14.78 1.29 -4.91
C LYS A 82 14.15 2.02 -6.10
N SER A 83 12.87 2.37 -6.00
CA SER A 83 12.16 3.15 -7.01
C SER A 83 12.72 4.57 -7.10
N LYS A 84 12.98 5.20 -5.95
CA LYS A 84 13.65 6.51 -5.83
C LYS A 84 15.01 6.52 -6.53
N ASP A 85 15.85 5.52 -6.33
CA ASP A 85 17.20 5.45 -6.92
C ASP A 85 17.17 5.37 -8.46
N LYS A 86 16.09 4.83 -9.02
CA LYS A 86 15.84 4.77 -10.47
C LYS A 86 15.06 5.96 -11.01
N GLY A 87 14.77 6.97 -10.19
CA GLY A 87 14.01 8.15 -10.58
C GLY A 87 12.53 7.90 -10.87
N HIS A 88 11.95 6.83 -10.32
CA HIS A 88 10.51 6.56 -10.43
C HIS A 88 9.76 7.30 -9.31
N THR A 89 8.57 7.81 -9.64
CA THR A 89 7.58 8.26 -8.67
C THR A 89 6.91 7.06 -8.03
N ALA A 90 6.83 7.03 -6.71
CA ALA A 90 6.15 5.96 -5.99
C ALA A 90 4.63 6.18 -6.01
N ILE A 91 3.91 5.36 -6.77
CA ILE A 91 2.46 5.24 -6.65
C ILE A 91 2.20 4.34 -5.44
N ILE A 92 1.60 4.90 -4.39
CA ILE A 92 1.32 4.19 -3.15
C ILE A 92 -0.18 3.89 -3.10
N HIS A 93 -0.57 2.63 -3.28
CA HIS A 93 -1.94 2.21 -3.06
C HIS A 93 -2.21 2.11 -1.55
N GLY A 94 -3.04 2.99 -1.02
CA GLY A 94 -3.32 3.07 0.40
C GLY A 94 -4.04 4.35 0.82
N LYS A 95 -4.28 4.50 2.11
CA LYS A 95 -4.95 5.68 2.65
C LYS A 95 -3.91 6.75 3.00
N TYR A 96 -3.98 7.94 2.41
CA TYR A 96 -2.96 8.99 2.60
C TYR A 96 -2.68 9.36 4.07
N ALA A 97 -3.73 9.31 4.90
CA ALA A 97 -3.67 9.66 6.32
C ALA A 97 -3.35 8.47 7.24
N HIS A 98 -3.19 7.26 6.72
CA HIS A 98 -2.85 6.08 7.53
C HIS A 98 -1.36 6.09 7.87
N GLU A 99 -1.01 5.74 9.10
CA GLU A 99 0.34 5.89 9.64
C GLU A 99 1.39 5.12 8.83
N GLU A 100 1.05 3.91 8.37
CA GLU A 100 1.93 3.13 7.49
C GLU A 100 2.21 3.85 6.16
N THR A 101 1.19 4.49 5.59
CA THR A 101 1.31 5.26 4.33
C THR A 101 2.15 6.51 4.56
N ILE A 102 1.93 7.22 5.67
CA ILE A 102 2.72 8.39 6.08
C ILE A 102 4.19 8.03 6.23
N ALA A 103 4.48 6.93 6.94
CA ALA A 103 5.85 6.43 7.08
C ALA A 103 6.42 6.12 5.68
N THR A 104 5.69 5.37 4.85
CA THR A 104 6.13 4.97 3.50
C THR A 104 6.42 6.16 2.59
N MET A 105 5.56 7.19 2.58
CA MET A 105 5.76 8.42 1.81
C MET A 105 7.08 9.10 2.14
N SER A 106 7.51 9.08 3.41
CA SER A 106 8.76 9.71 3.83
C SER A 106 10.03 9.07 3.23
N PHE A 107 9.95 7.82 2.76
CA PHE A 107 11.06 7.14 2.08
C PHE A 107 11.13 7.44 0.57
N ALA A 108 10.05 8.01 0.01
CA ALA A 108 9.96 8.40 -1.38
C ALA A 108 10.53 9.80 -1.61
N LYS A 109 11.13 10.03 -2.80
CA LYS A 109 11.46 11.39 -3.25
C LYS A 109 10.27 12.06 -3.92
N LYS A 110 9.55 11.30 -4.75
CA LYS A 110 8.30 11.67 -5.40
C LYS A 110 7.30 10.57 -5.16
N TYR A 111 6.07 10.92 -4.82
CA TYR A 111 5.01 9.94 -4.59
C TYR A 111 3.67 10.49 -5.02
N LEU A 112 2.73 9.58 -5.24
CA LEU A 112 1.31 9.86 -5.35
C LEU A 112 0.55 8.74 -4.64
N VAL A 113 -0.27 9.08 -3.66
CA VAL A 113 -1.12 8.11 -2.98
C VAL A 113 -2.45 8.00 -3.72
N VAL A 114 -2.86 6.78 -4.04
CA VAL A 114 -4.18 6.46 -4.59
C VAL A 114 -4.91 5.55 -3.61
N LYS A 115 -6.15 5.91 -3.26
CA LYS A 115 -6.91 5.21 -2.23
C LYS A 115 -7.53 3.90 -2.72
N ASN A 116 -7.98 3.88 -3.97
CA ASN A 116 -8.80 2.82 -4.55
C ASN A 116 -8.65 2.80 -6.08
N MET A 117 -9.37 1.88 -6.72
CA MET A 117 -9.35 1.74 -8.17
C MET A 117 -9.83 3.00 -8.92
N ASP A 118 -10.85 3.70 -8.43
CA ASP A 118 -11.38 4.93 -9.07
C ASP A 118 -10.31 6.03 -9.16
N GLU A 119 -9.55 6.23 -8.07
CA GLU A 119 -8.44 7.19 -8.08
C GLU A 119 -7.30 6.74 -8.98
N ALA A 120 -6.98 5.45 -9.02
CA ALA A 120 -5.97 4.91 -9.94
C ALA A 120 -6.37 5.09 -11.41
N GLU A 121 -7.63 4.82 -11.76
CA GLU A 121 -8.16 5.07 -13.10
C GLU A 121 -8.10 6.54 -13.48
N TYR A 122 -8.46 7.44 -12.56
CA TYR A 122 -8.36 8.88 -12.80
C TYR A 122 -6.93 9.29 -13.15
N VAL A 123 -5.94 8.81 -12.39
CA VAL A 123 -4.51 9.08 -12.66
C VAL A 123 -4.12 8.56 -14.04
N VAL A 124 -4.54 7.35 -14.39
CA VAL A 124 -4.23 6.76 -15.70
C VAL A 124 -4.89 7.51 -16.85
N GLN A 125 -6.14 7.93 -16.71
CA GLN A 125 -6.82 8.77 -17.70
C GLN A 125 -6.06 10.08 -17.91
N TYR A 126 -5.60 10.72 -16.82
CA TYR A 126 -4.75 11.90 -16.88
C TYR A 126 -3.45 11.62 -17.67
N MET A 127 -2.73 10.54 -17.34
CA MET A 127 -1.48 10.15 -18.00
C MET A 127 -1.63 9.90 -19.52
N LEU A 128 -2.82 9.47 -19.93
CA LEU A 128 -3.22 9.24 -21.33
C LEU A 128 -3.78 10.50 -22.02
N GLY A 129 -3.71 11.67 -21.38
CA GLY A 129 -4.11 12.96 -21.94
C GLY A 129 -5.62 13.24 -21.88
N LYS A 130 -6.37 12.55 -21.01
CA LYS A 130 -7.83 12.66 -20.87
C LYS A 130 -8.27 13.33 -19.56
N GLY A 131 -7.44 14.19 -18.97
CA GLY A 131 -7.73 14.87 -17.70
C GLY A 131 -7.35 16.35 -17.70
N ASP A 132 -7.75 17.04 -16.63
CA ASP A 132 -7.41 18.45 -16.39
C ASP A 132 -6.38 18.58 -15.27
N ARG A 133 -5.37 19.45 -15.46
CA ARG A 133 -4.26 19.60 -14.52
C ARG A 133 -4.70 20.24 -13.21
N GLU A 134 -5.57 21.24 -13.25
CA GLU A 134 -6.02 21.92 -12.03
C GLU A 134 -6.88 20.98 -11.19
N GLU A 135 -7.76 20.21 -11.84
CA GLU A 135 -8.58 19.20 -11.18
C GLU A 135 -7.74 18.09 -10.55
N PHE A 136 -6.73 17.59 -11.27
CA PHE A 136 -5.78 16.60 -10.74
C PHE A 136 -5.09 17.11 -9.48
N MET A 137 -4.52 18.31 -9.55
CA MET A 137 -3.79 18.90 -8.43
C MET A 137 -4.70 19.16 -7.23
N ALA A 138 -5.95 19.56 -7.46
CA ALA A 138 -6.93 19.74 -6.40
C ALA A 138 -7.33 18.40 -5.75
N LYS A 139 -7.57 17.36 -6.55
CA LYS A 139 -7.98 16.02 -6.09
C LYS A 139 -6.92 15.38 -5.21
N PHE A 140 -5.65 15.49 -5.59
CA PHE A 140 -4.52 14.85 -4.91
C PHE A 140 -3.70 15.79 -4.02
N ALA A 141 -4.22 16.97 -3.67
CA ALA A 141 -3.51 18.01 -2.91
C ALA A 141 -2.86 17.54 -1.60
N LYS A 142 -3.40 16.50 -0.95
CA LYS A 142 -2.87 15.91 0.30
C LYS A 142 -2.11 14.59 0.09
N ALA A 143 -2.06 14.10 -1.14
CA ALA A 143 -1.60 12.77 -1.51
C ALA A 143 -0.33 12.81 -2.39
N MET A 144 0.30 13.97 -2.53
CA MET A 144 1.52 14.18 -3.31
C MET A 144 2.46 15.15 -2.57
N PRO A 145 3.77 15.14 -2.85
CA PRO A 145 4.71 16.07 -2.24
C PRO A 145 4.55 17.48 -2.82
N GLU A 146 5.12 18.47 -2.13
CA GLU A 146 5.24 19.83 -2.66
C GLU A 146 6.07 19.83 -3.95
N GLY A 147 5.62 20.61 -4.95
CA GLY A 147 6.31 20.73 -6.24
C GLY A 147 6.12 19.54 -7.19
N PHE A 148 5.20 18.61 -6.89
CA PHE A 148 4.83 17.53 -7.80
C PHE A 148 4.28 18.09 -9.13
N ASP A 149 4.81 17.59 -10.25
CA ASP A 149 4.33 17.93 -11.59
C ASP A 149 3.77 16.68 -12.29
N PRO A 150 2.44 16.51 -12.39
CA PRO A 150 1.86 15.30 -12.96
C PRO A 150 2.17 15.11 -14.45
N ASP A 151 2.59 16.15 -15.17
CA ASP A 151 2.93 16.06 -16.60
C ASP A 151 4.31 15.44 -16.85
N VAL A 152 5.18 15.42 -15.84
CA VAL A 152 6.55 14.91 -15.94
C VAL A 152 6.79 13.78 -14.94
N ASP A 153 6.24 13.88 -13.74
CA ASP A 153 6.53 12.98 -12.64
C ASP A 153 5.81 11.64 -12.76
N LEU A 154 4.80 11.55 -13.62
CA LEU A 154 4.11 10.30 -13.93
C LEU A 154 4.71 9.55 -15.12
N ASP A 155 5.81 10.01 -15.73
CA ASP A 155 6.44 9.28 -16.84
C ASP A 155 7.15 8.00 -16.37
N LYS A 156 7.62 7.95 -15.13
CA LYS A 156 8.25 6.75 -14.54
C LYS A 156 7.65 6.46 -13.19
N VAL A 157 7.00 5.31 -13.02
CA VAL A 157 6.27 4.98 -11.80
C VAL A 157 6.66 3.64 -11.21
N GLY A 158 6.78 3.61 -9.88
CA GLY A 158 6.93 2.40 -9.09
C GLY A 158 5.68 2.18 -8.24
N VAL A 159 5.06 1.00 -8.28
CA VAL A 159 3.88 0.72 -7.44
C VAL A 159 4.30 0.04 -6.14
N ALA A 160 3.84 0.60 -5.03
CA ALA A 160 3.97 0.08 -3.68
C ALA A 160 2.60 0.18 -2.97
N ASN A 161 2.39 -0.62 -1.93
CA ASN A 161 1.06 -0.76 -1.33
C ASN A 161 1.15 -0.80 0.18
N GLN A 162 0.16 -0.19 0.84
CA GLN A 162 -0.11 -0.41 2.25
C GLN A 162 -0.47 -1.89 2.46
N THR A 163 0.21 -2.54 3.41
CA THR A 163 0.21 -4.00 3.62
C THR A 163 -1.14 -4.60 3.99
N THR A 164 -2.10 -3.75 4.40
CA THR A 164 -3.45 -4.11 4.85
C THR A 164 -4.54 -3.75 3.85
N MET A 165 -4.22 -3.44 2.58
CA MET A 165 -5.21 -3.20 1.54
C MET A 165 -5.79 -4.51 0.98
N LEU A 166 -6.89 -4.43 0.22
CA LEU A 166 -7.45 -5.59 -0.48
C LEU A 166 -6.44 -6.12 -1.49
N LYS A 167 -6.24 -7.44 -1.50
CA LYS A 167 -5.20 -8.06 -2.34
C LYS A 167 -5.46 -7.84 -3.82
N GLY A 168 -6.63 -8.23 -4.32
CA GLY A 168 -6.82 -8.14 -5.76
C GLY A 168 -7.07 -6.72 -6.27
N GLU A 169 -7.54 -5.78 -5.44
CA GLU A 169 -7.55 -4.35 -5.82
C GLU A 169 -6.12 -3.86 -6.02
N THR A 170 -5.23 -4.19 -5.09
CA THR A 170 -3.81 -3.84 -5.15
C THR A 170 -3.14 -4.41 -6.41
N GLU A 171 -3.39 -5.68 -6.72
CA GLU A 171 -2.85 -6.30 -7.94
C GLU A 171 -3.38 -5.63 -9.20
N LEU A 172 -4.68 -5.30 -9.23
CA LEU A 172 -5.31 -4.65 -10.37
C LEU A 172 -4.78 -3.23 -10.58
N VAL A 173 -4.59 -2.45 -9.51
CA VAL A 173 -3.94 -1.13 -9.58
C VAL A 173 -2.54 -1.27 -10.18
N GLY A 174 -1.74 -2.24 -9.72
CA GLY A 174 -0.42 -2.53 -10.28
C GLY A 174 -0.47 -2.81 -11.79
N LYS A 175 -1.36 -3.72 -12.21
CA LYS A 175 -1.53 -4.05 -13.63
C LYS A 175 -2.03 -2.87 -14.46
N LEU A 176 -2.92 -2.03 -13.93
CA LEU A 176 -3.41 -0.83 -14.60
C LEU A 176 -2.25 0.12 -14.95
N PHE A 177 -1.37 0.41 -14.00
CA PHE A 177 -0.21 1.26 -14.25
C PHE A 177 0.79 0.60 -15.22
N GLU A 178 1.03 -0.70 -15.12
CA GLU A 178 1.87 -1.44 -16.07
C GLU A 178 1.35 -1.29 -17.52
N ARG A 179 0.07 -1.57 -17.72
CA ARG A 179 -0.60 -1.48 -19.03
C ARG A 179 -0.58 -0.05 -19.57
N THR A 180 -0.71 0.94 -18.69
CA THR A 180 -0.61 2.35 -19.05
C THR A 180 0.78 2.69 -19.57
N MET A 181 1.85 2.20 -18.93
CA MET A 181 3.22 2.42 -19.39
C MET A 181 3.51 1.74 -20.72
N ILE A 182 3.03 0.50 -20.91
CA ILE A 182 3.12 -0.19 -22.20
C ILE A 182 2.39 0.61 -23.29
N ARG A 183 1.21 1.15 -23.00
CA ARG A 183 0.44 1.95 -23.95
C ARG A 183 1.14 3.26 -24.33
N LYS A 184 1.77 3.93 -23.37
CA LYS A 184 2.41 5.25 -23.56
C LYS A 184 3.79 5.16 -24.19
N PHE A 185 4.61 4.22 -23.76
CA PHE A 185 6.03 4.13 -24.13
C PHE A 185 6.38 2.91 -24.99
N GLY A 186 5.45 1.96 -25.12
CA GLY A 186 5.65 0.71 -25.82
C GLY A 186 6.22 -0.40 -24.92
N PRO A 187 6.00 -1.67 -25.31
CA PRO A 187 6.42 -2.84 -24.55
C PRO A 187 7.95 -3.00 -24.42
N GLN A 188 8.74 -2.34 -25.28
CA GLN A 188 10.20 -2.42 -25.24
C GLN A 188 10.82 -1.51 -24.18
N GLU A 189 10.14 -0.44 -23.78
CA GLU A 189 10.66 0.57 -22.86
C GLU A 189 10.03 0.47 -21.46
N VAL A 190 9.05 -0.41 -21.25
CA VAL A 190 8.30 -0.53 -19.98
C VAL A 190 9.21 -0.69 -18.75
N ASP A 191 10.30 -1.46 -18.84
CA ASP A 191 11.26 -1.67 -17.74
C ASP A 191 11.95 -0.38 -17.27
N GLN A 192 11.94 0.68 -18.09
CA GLN A 192 12.51 2.00 -17.75
C GLN A 192 11.48 2.95 -17.14
N HIS A 193 10.19 2.63 -17.29
CA HIS A 193 9.05 3.47 -16.94
C HIS A 193 8.16 2.85 -15.86
N PHE A 194 8.28 1.57 -15.59
CA PHE A 194 7.46 0.85 -14.64
C PHE A 194 8.30 -0.10 -13.77
N VAL A 195 7.99 -0.13 -12.48
CA VAL A 195 8.40 -1.20 -11.58
C VAL A 195 7.26 -1.49 -10.62
N SER A 196 7.00 -2.76 -10.34
CA SER A 196 6.04 -3.17 -9.31
C SER A 196 6.70 -4.10 -8.32
N PHE A 197 6.29 -3.98 -7.07
CA PHE A 197 6.70 -4.89 -6.02
C PHE A 197 5.43 -5.38 -5.32
N ASN A 198 5.28 -6.70 -5.19
CA ASN A 198 4.22 -7.22 -4.33
C ASN A 198 4.61 -6.93 -2.88
N THR A 199 3.88 -6.03 -2.25
CA THR A 199 4.12 -5.58 -0.88
C THR A 199 2.98 -5.94 0.06
N ILE A 200 2.02 -6.76 -0.37
CA ILE A 200 0.97 -7.27 0.51
C ILE A 200 1.60 -8.26 1.49
N CYS A 201 1.17 -8.19 2.74
CA CYS A 201 1.60 -9.11 3.78
C CYS A 201 0.77 -10.41 3.75
N ASP A 202 1.44 -11.55 3.88
CA ASP A 202 0.82 -12.89 3.94
C ASP A 202 -0.35 -12.95 4.94
N ALA A 203 -0.18 -12.31 6.10
CA ALA A 203 -1.20 -12.28 7.16
C ALA A 203 -2.50 -11.61 6.71
N THR A 204 -2.42 -10.59 5.86
CA THR A 204 -3.58 -9.90 5.29
C THR A 204 -4.27 -10.83 4.29
N GLN A 205 -3.49 -11.45 3.41
CA GLN A 205 -4.00 -12.39 2.41
C GLN A 205 -4.70 -13.58 3.06
N GLU A 206 -4.06 -14.27 4.00
CA GLU A 206 -4.63 -15.45 4.67
C GLU A 206 -5.99 -15.15 5.32
N ARG A 207 -6.16 -13.95 5.88
CA ARG A 207 -7.43 -13.54 6.50
C ARG A 207 -8.50 -13.25 5.46
N GLN A 208 -8.16 -12.57 4.36
CA GLN A 208 -9.11 -12.33 3.26
C GLN A 208 -9.54 -13.65 2.62
N ASP A 209 -8.60 -14.55 2.32
CA ASP A 209 -8.86 -15.88 1.75
C ASP A 209 -9.77 -16.72 2.67
N ALA A 210 -9.54 -16.66 3.99
CA ALA A 210 -10.40 -17.33 4.97
C ALA A 210 -11.83 -16.76 4.96
N MET A 211 -12.01 -15.44 4.78
CA MET A 211 -13.33 -14.83 4.67
C MET A 211 -14.05 -15.29 3.41
N TYR A 212 -13.41 -15.22 2.23
CA TYR A 212 -14.01 -15.72 0.98
C TYR A 212 -14.45 -17.17 1.08
N LYS A 213 -13.56 -18.03 1.62
CA LYS A 213 -13.87 -19.45 1.86
C LYS A 213 -15.04 -19.64 2.81
N MET A 214 -15.14 -18.83 3.87
CA MET A 214 -16.20 -18.91 4.86
C MET A 214 -17.58 -18.59 4.27
N PHE A 215 -17.66 -17.62 3.36
CA PHE A 215 -18.93 -17.25 2.70
C PHE A 215 -19.23 -18.08 1.45
N GLY A 216 -18.30 -18.91 0.99
CA GLY A 216 -18.41 -19.55 -0.32
C GLY A 216 -18.48 -18.53 -1.46
N ALA A 217 -17.96 -17.32 -1.21
CA ALA A 217 -17.86 -16.26 -2.20
C ALA A 217 -16.55 -16.46 -2.96
N GLU A 218 -16.61 -16.38 -4.29
CA GLU A 218 -15.39 -16.13 -5.05
C GLU A 218 -15.00 -14.67 -4.87
N TYR A 219 -13.69 -14.40 -4.84
CA TYR A 219 -13.21 -13.04 -4.84
C TYR A 219 -13.67 -12.33 -6.13
N GLU A 220 -14.51 -11.30 -6.00
CA GLU A 220 -14.79 -10.39 -7.11
C GLU A 220 -13.77 -9.26 -7.08
N ALA A 221 -12.82 -9.30 -8.00
CA ALA A 221 -11.91 -8.18 -8.20
C ALA A 221 -12.68 -6.91 -8.56
N PRO A 222 -12.25 -5.72 -8.11
CA PRO A 222 -12.80 -4.46 -8.59
C PRO A 222 -12.84 -4.48 -10.12
N SER A 223 -13.99 -4.15 -10.71
CA SER A 223 -14.08 -4.08 -12.17
C SER A 223 -13.50 -2.76 -12.63
N SER A 224 -12.51 -2.81 -13.51
CA SER A 224 -12.01 -1.62 -14.23
C SER A 224 -12.28 -1.79 -15.71
N THR A 225 -13.19 -0.96 -16.23
CA THR A 225 -13.50 -0.92 -17.67
C THR A 225 -12.27 -0.50 -18.46
N LEU A 226 -11.53 0.50 -17.93
CA LEU A 226 -10.30 0.99 -18.52
C LEU A 226 -9.21 -0.08 -18.57
N TYR A 227 -9.03 -0.84 -17.48
CA TYR A 227 -8.11 -1.97 -17.48
C TYR A 227 -8.50 -3.02 -18.52
N ALA A 228 -9.77 -3.45 -18.54
CA ALA A 228 -10.25 -4.48 -19.46
C ALA A 228 -10.07 -4.06 -20.94
N GLU A 229 -10.33 -2.79 -21.26
CA GLU A 229 -10.06 -2.22 -22.58
C GLU A 229 -8.57 -2.28 -22.94
N MET A 230 -7.68 -1.81 -22.04
CA MET A 230 -6.24 -1.81 -22.28
C MET A 230 -5.66 -3.22 -22.37
N GLU A 231 -6.15 -4.16 -21.57
CA GLU A 231 -5.76 -5.56 -21.63
C GLU A 231 -6.14 -6.15 -22.99
N GLY A 232 -7.37 -5.90 -23.46
CA GLY A 232 -7.84 -6.30 -24.79
C GLY A 232 -7.01 -5.72 -25.94
N GLU A 233 -6.60 -4.45 -25.85
CA GLU A 233 -5.73 -3.80 -26.84
C GLU A 233 -4.32 -4.41 -26.90
N GLN A 234 -3.84 -5.01 -25.80
CA GLN A 234 -2.46 -5.46 -25.63
C GLN A 234 -2.28 -6.98 -25.71
N VAL A 235 -3.33 -7.73 -26.06
CA VAL A 235 -3.25 -9.18 -26.24
C VAL A 235 -2.27 -9.52 -27.36
N GLY A 236 -1.27 -10.36 -27.06
CA GLY A 236 -0.28 -10.85 -28.03
C GLY A 236 0.93 -9.94 -28.25
N ILE A 237 1.11 -8.89 -27.45
CA ILE A 237 2.32 -8.07 -27.47
C ILE A 237 3.48 -8.79 -26.76
N GLU A 238 4.55 -9.11 -27.49
CA GLU A 238 5.79 -9.67 -26.91
C GLU A 238 6.59 -8.61 -26.16
N LEU A 239 6.80 -8.84 -24.85
CA LEU A 239 7.69 -8.04 -24.01
C LEU A 239 9.14 -8.51 -24.19
N LYS A 240 10.09 -7.56 -24.31
CA LYS A 240 11.53 -7.90 -24.39
C LYS A 240 12.11 -8.45 -23.07
N SER A 241 11.36 -8.40 -21.98
CA SER A 241 11.81 -8.72 -20.62
C SER A 241 11.65 -10.19 -20.23
N GLU A 242 11.88 -11.14 -21.15
CA GLU A 242 12.29 -12.50 -20.75
C GLU A 242 13.69 -12.46 -20.10
N LYS A 243 13.80 -11.80 -18.94
CA LYS A 243 14.96 -11.94 -18.05
C LYS A 243 14.77 -13.21 -17.25
N GLN A 244 15.61 -14.20 -17.53
CA GLN A 244 15.84 -15.38 -16.68
C GLN A 244 16.34 -14.93 -15.30
N GLY A 245 15.41 -14.85 -14.35
CA GLY A 245 15.55 -14.51 -12.93
C GLY A 245 14.14 -14.47 -12.34
N PRO A 246 13.93 -14.60 -11.01
CA PRO A 246 12.59 -14.74 -10.44
C PRO A 246 11.88 -13.36 -10.45
N GLY A 247 11.52 -12.91 -11.65
CA GLY A 247 10.62 -11.80 -11.91
C GLY A 247 9.32 -12.40 -12.39
N LEU A 248 8.30 -12.28 -11.55
CA LEU A 248 6.93 -12.69 -11.86
C LEU A 248 6.48 -11.97 -13.14
N SER A 249 6.38 -12.71 -14.24
CA SER A 249 5.70 -12.20 -15.43
C SER A 249 4.23 -11.96 -15.09
N SER A 250 3.55 -11.07 -15.81
CA SER A 250 2.11 -10.85 -15.64
C SER A 250 1.30 -12.15 -15.68
N ARG A 251 1.79 -13.14 -16.45
CA ARG A 251 1.24 -14.49 -16.57
C ARG A 251 1.50 -15.36 -15.34
N ALA A 252 2.68 -15.27 -14.73
CA ALA A 252 2.97 -15.94 -13.46
C ALA A 252 2.15 -15.34 -12.31
N MET A 253 1.87 -14.03 -12.35
CA MET A 253 0.94 -13.40 -11.41
C MET A 253 -0.51 -13.84 -11.66
N GLU A 254 -0.96 -14.01 -12.91
CA GLU A 254 -2.29 -14.55 -13.22
C GLU A 254 -2.48 -15.99 -12.71
N ASP A 255 -1.44 -16.82 -12.82
CA ASP A 255 -1.44 -18.19 -12.32
C ASP A 255 -1.35 -18.27 -10.78
N GLU A 256 -0.78 -17.26 -10.09
CA GLU A 256 -0.84 -17.14 -8.61
C GLU A 256 -2.18 -16.59 -8.11
N VAL A 257 -2.87 -15.75 -8.90
CA VAL A 257 -4.21 -15.22 -8.61
C VAL A 257 -5.26 -16.31 -8.76
N ARG A 258 -5.09 -17.22 -9.72
CA ARG A 258 -5.77 -18.52 -9.76
C ARG A 258 -5.10 -19.47 -8.78
N GLY A 259 -5.33 -19.28 -7.49
CA GLY A 259 -4.89 -20.27 -6.48
C GLY A 259 -5.18 -21.69 -6.97
N GLU A 260 -4.23 -22.62 -6.79
CA GLU A 260 -4.41 -24.02 -7.15
C GLU A 260 -5.78 -24.48 -6.63
N ALA A 261 -6.60 -25.04 -7.52
CA ALA A 261 -7.91 -25.58 -7.17
C ALA A 261 -7.71 -26.74 -6.19
N GLY A 262 -7.62 -26.42 -4.90
CA GLY A 262 -7.60 -27.38 -3.82
C GLY A 262 -8.91 -28.16 -3.80
N GLU A 263 -8.82 -29.43 -3.44
CA GLU A 263 -9.93 -30.38 -3.38
C GLU A 263 -11.22 -29.75 -2.82
N ALA A 264 -12.33 -30.09 -3.48
CA ALA A 264 -13.68 -29.63 -3.17
C ALA A 264 -13.97 -29.67 -1.66
N ALA A 265 -13.90 -28.49 -1.04
CA ALA A 265 -14.37 -28.30 0.33
C ALA A 265 -15.88 -28.54 0.38
N ALA A 266 -16.35 -29.12 1.48
CA ALA A 266 -17.77 -29.32 1.74
C ALA A 266 -18.58 -28.04 1.47
N ALA A 267 -19.82 -28.20 0.99
CA ALA A 267 -20.70 -27.08 0.64
C ALA A 267 -20.67 -25.99 1.73
N PRO A 268 -20.47 -24.71 1.34
CA PRO A 268 -20.29 -23.63 2.30
C PRO A 268 -21.50 -23.61 3.25
N THR A 269 -21.21 -23.65 4.54
CA THR A 269 -22.26 -23.53 5.56
C THR A 269 -22.82 -22.12 5.42
N LYS A 270 -24.13 -21.97 5.28
CA LYS A 270 -24.75 -20.64 5.13
C LYS A 270 -24.39 -19.80 6.35
N VAL A 271 -23.61 -18.74 6.16
CA VAL A 271 -23.26 -17.78 7.20
C VAL A 271 -24.30 -16.66 7.16
N ASP A 272 -25.20 -16.62 8.14
CA ASP A 272 -26.23 -15.58 8.24
C ASP A 272 -25.73 -14.29 8.92
N LEU A 273 -24.63 -14.37 9.70
CA LEU A 273 -24.02 -13.24 10.40
C LEU A 273 -22.52 -13.51 10.61
N CYS A 274 -21.69 -12.52 10.29
CA CYS A 274 -20.28 -12.51 10.62
C CYS A 274 -19.95 -11.34 11.55
N LEU A 275 -19.12 -11.61 12.56
CA LEU A 275 -18.64 -10.58 13.49
C LEU A 275 -17.13 -10.48 13.36
N VAL A 276 -16.65 -9.39 12.77
CA VAL A 276 -15.21 -9.08 12.70
C VAL A 276 -14.82 -8.27 13.94
N VAL A 277 -13.90 -8.80 14.74
CA VAL A 277 -13.44 -8.16 15.99
C VAL A 277 -12.12 -7.44 15.76
N GLY A 278 -12.07 -6.12 16.03
CA GLY A 278 -10.86 -5.31 15.95
C GLY A 278 -11.10 -3.85 16.30
N GLY A 279 -10.03 -3.03 16.28
CA GLY A 279 -10.14 -1.59 16.50
C GLY A 279 -10.79 -0.88 15.31
N PHE A 280 -11.53 0.21 15.54
CA PHE A 280 -12.21 0.97 14.47
C PHE A 280 -11.24 1.63 13.48
N ASN A 281 -10.01 1.91 13.91
CA ASN A 281 -8.93 2.45 13.09
C ASN A 281 -8.06 1.36 12.42
N SER A 282 -8.33 0.07 12.65
CA SER A 282 -7.59 -1.03 12.03
C SER A 282 -8.01 -1.21 10.57
N SER A 283 -7.13 -0.86 9.63
CA SER A 283 -7.43 -0.98 8.21
C SER A 283 -7.70 -2.44 7.80
N ASN A 284 -6.94 -3.42 8.30
CA ASN A 284 -7.20 -4.84 8.01
C ASN A 284 -8.58 -5.29 8.54
N THR A 285 -8.98 -4.85 9.73
CA THR A 285 -10.30 -5.18 10.30
C THR A 285 -11.42 -4.60 9.43
N PHE A 286 -11.26 -3.36 8.96
CA PHE A 286 -12.20 -2.73 8.05
C PHE A 286 -12.33 -3.53 6.74
N GLN A 287 -11.21 -3.91 6.11
CA GLN A 287 -11.25 -4.69 4.86
C GLN A 287 -11.96 -6.05 5.01
N LEU A 288 -11.78 -6.73 6.14
CA LEU A 288 -12.50 -7.99 6.39
C LEU A 288 -14.01 -7.76 6.53
N GLY A 289 -14.43 -6.61 7.06
CA GLY A 289 -15.84 -6.22 7.13
C GLY A 289 -16.46 -5.90 5.76
N GLU A 290 -15.67 -5.45 4.78
CA GLU A 290 -16.15 -5.24 3.40
C GLU A 290 -16.33 -6.56 2.64
N ILE A 291 -15.66 -7.64 3.08
CA ILE A 291 -15.82 -8.98 2.50
C ILE A 291 -17.07 -9.69 3.03
N SER A 292 -17.46 -9.40 4.28
CA SER A 292 -18.59 -10.04 4.98
C SER A 292 -19.95 -9.48 4.62
#